data_AF-A0A1I8ICN9-F1
#
_entry.id   AF-A0A1I8ICN9-F1
#
_cell.length_a   1.000
_cell.length_b   1.000
_cell.length_c   1.000
_cell.angle_alpha   90.00
_cell.angle_beta   90.00
_cell.angle_gamma   90.00
#
_symmetry.space_group_name_H-M   'P 1'
#
loop_
_entity.id
_entity.type
_entity.pdbx_description
1 polymer ?
#
loop_
_entity_poly.entity_id
_entity_poly.type
_entity_poly.pdbx_seq_one_letter_code
_entity_poly.pdbx_strand_id
1 'polypeptide(L)'
;SDTVVLGGTSQKGNWSTEVSAVDKADILHRVTSLWPSLASAPIVQDAVGLRPGREQVGDRQDSNVYIGQKLKSATEVGITAKHVKLGTDISESALLTIVNQLNEDPNVHGIIVQLPLDCNTAIDSDLVTNAIAREKDVDGLGVVNAGRLARGNLDCFVPCTPRGCLELIQSPRGAGLASLAGVSAVVVGRSKIVGSPMAELLTWHHATVTLCHSRTKDLAQVCRQADLLVVAIGRAQYVKSDWIKPGAIVIDCGINSLPDSSRASGYRLVGDVDFSEAKSVAGAITPVPGGVGPMTVAMLLRNTMEAALAERDKSLAGQTWKLSGIPPVPKVPVPSDIDISRSATLKRVDQLAGEIGVLPSELEQYGHHKAKISLKILDRLSSAPDGKLTFVTGITPTPLGEGKSTTTLGLVQAFTEIGVNSCACIRQPSQGPTFGVKGGAAGGGYSQVIPMDEFNLHLTGDIHAVTAANNLMASAIDTRLFHESTQSDEALYRRLAPKDKPFTEVQQRRLQKLGIDKKMPSELTAEEVSNIVGLYVQFF
;
A
#
# COMPACT_ATOMS: atom_id res chain seq x y z
N SER A 1 -45.95 25.27 -12.13
CA SER A 1 -44.57 24.99 -12.58
C SER A 1 -44.39 23.48 -12.53
N ASP A 2 -43.90 22.88 -13.60
CA ASP A 2 -43.68 21.43 -13.67
C ASP A 2 -42.35 21.09 -12.99
N THR A 3 -42.42 20.52 -11.79
CA THR A 3 -41.25 20.14 -10.98
C THR A 3 -40.57 18.89 -11.54
N VAL A 4 -39.24 18.92 -11.63
CA VAL A 4 -38.42 17.79 -12.10
C VAL A 4 -38.11 16.84 -10.93
N VAL A 5 -38.50 15.57 -11.02
CA VAL A 5 -38.16 14.57 -10.00
C VAL A 5 -36.84 13.86 -10.37
N LEU A 6 -35.87 13.92 -9.46
CA LEU A 6 -34.50 13.43 -9.67
C LEU A 6 -34.36 11.98 -9.17
N GLY A 7 -34.78 11.01 -10.00
CA GLY A 7 -34.81 9.57 -9.72
C GLY A 7 -36.19 8.93 -9.95
N GLY A 8 -36.26 7.59 -10.10
CA GLY A 8 -37.52 6.86 -10.42
C GLY A 8 -37.79 6.67 -11.94
N THR A 9 -38.94 6.05 -12.27
CA THR A 9 -39.30 5.63 -13.64
C THR A 9 -39.64 6.76 -14.61
N SER A 10 -39.21 6.60 -15.87
CA SER A 10 -39.29 7.57 -16.96
C SER A 10 -40.69 7.98 -17.48
N GLN A 11 -41.78 7.85 -16.72
CA GLN A 11 -43.12 8.21 -17.22
C GLN A 11 -43.64 9.54 -16.68
N LYS A 12 -43.72 10.53 -17.58
CA LYS A 12 -44.40 11.81 -17.39
C LYS A 12 -45.85 11.53 -16.96
N GLY A 13 -46.19 11.83 -15.70
CA GLY A 13 -47.56 11.73 -15.18
C GLY A 13 -47.99 10.39 -14.59
N ASN A 14 -47.10 9.40 -14.46
CA ASN A 14 -47.40 8.13 -13.76
C ASN A 14 -46.29 7.79 -12.76
N TRP A 15 -46.42 8.35 -11.55
CA TRP A 15 -45.36 8.40 -10.54
C TRP A 15 -45.37 7.16 -9.63
N SER A 16 -44.79 6.08 -10.10
CA SER A 16 -44.46 4.94 -9.24
C SER A 16 -43.28 5.30 -8.32
N THR A 17 -43.40 5.06 -7.01
CA THR A 17 -42.30 5.18 -6.03
C THR A 17 -41.26 4.06 -6.16
N GLU A 18 -41.45 3.14 -7.13
CA GLU A 18 -40.52 2.05 -7.41
C GLU A 18 -39.69 2.39 -8.65
N VAL A 19 -38.36 2.37 -8.50
CA VAL A 19 -37.42 2.41 -9.62
C VAL A 19 -37.63 1.12 -10.43
N SER A 20 -38.05 1.20 -11.69
CA SER A 20 -38.26 -0.02 -12.47
C SER A 20 -36.94 -0.70 -12.77
N ALA A 21 -37.01 -1.99 -13.11
CA ALA A 21 -35.87 -2.73 -13.61
C ALA A 21 -35.20 -2.03 -14.82
N VAL A 22 -35.97 -1.27 -15.62
CA VAL A 22 -35.48 -0.53 -16.79
C VAL A 22 -34.63 0.66 -16.35
N ASP A 23 -35.05 1.48 -15.38
CA ASP A 23 -34.26 2.65 -14.95
C ASP A 23 -33.03 2.25 -14.14
N LYS A 24 -33.10 1.15 -13.38
CA LYS A 24 -31.93 0.54 -12.74
C LYS A 24 -30.94 0.06 -13.81
N ALA A 25 -31.42 -0.62 -14.83
CA ALA A 25 -30.62 -1.04 -15.97
C ALA A 25 -30.07 0.17 -16.75
N ASP A 26 -30.79 1.29 -16.81
CA ASP A 26 -30.38 2.50 -17.52
C ASP A 26 -29.31 3.30 -16.76
N ILE A 27 -29.36 3.33 -15.42
CA ILE A 27 -28.29 3.90 -14.57
C ILE A 27 -27.03 3.03 -14.67
N LEU A 28 -27.17 1.69 -14.60
CA LEU A 28 -26.07 0.76 -14.87
C LEU A 28 -25.55 0.88 -16.31
N HIS A 29 -26.45 1.06 -17.27
CA HIS A 29 -26.13 1.24 -18.68
C HIS A 29 -25.40 2.57 -18.91
N ARG A 30 -25.65 3.61 -18.10
CA ARG A 30 -24.91 4.87 -18.17
C ARG A 30 -23.52 4.79 -17.58
N VAL A 31 -23.33 4.02 -16.51
CA VAL A 31 -21.99 3.68 -16.02
C VAL A 31 -21.18 2.96 -17.13
N THR A 32 -21.83 2.12 -17.93
CA THR A 32 -21.20 1.42 -19.07
C THR A 32 -21.13 2.24 -20.38
N SER A 33 -22.03 3.19 -20.64
CA SER A 33 -22.09 4.00 -21.88
C SER A 33 -21.39 5.35 -21.81
N LEU A 34 -21.11 5.87 -20.61
CA LEU A 34 -20.20 7.02 -20.40
C LEU A 34 -18.72 6.69 -20.72
N TRP A 35 -18.42 5.44 -21.06
CA TRP A 35 -17.06 4.94 -21.35
C TRP A 35 -16.90 4.32 -22.77
N PRO A 36 -17.10 5.07 -23.87
CA PRO A 36 -16.79 4.58 -25.23
C PRO A 36 -15.33 4.12 -25.41
N SER A 37 -14.41 4.62 -24.59
CA SER A 37 -12.99 4.21 -24.57
C SER A 37 -12.76 2.77 -24.11
N LEU A 38 -13.76 2.10 -23.53
CA LEU A 38 -13.73 0.67 -23.21
C LEU A 38 -14.27 -0.23 -24.35
N ALA A 39 -14.97 0.31 -25.34
CA ALA A 39 -15.48 -0.48 -26.46
C ALA A 39 -14.37 -0.97 -27.42
N SER A 40 -13.18 -0.37 -27.34
CA SER A 40 -12.01 -0.69 -28.16
C SER A 40 -10.75 -0.97 -27.34
N ALA A 41 -10.81 -0.84 -26.02
CA ALA A 41 -9.75 -1.34 -25.15
C ALA A 41 -9.76 -2.87 -25.24
N PRO A 42 -8.63 -3.54 -25.48
CA PRO A 42 -8.58 -5.00 -25.43
C PRO A 42 -9.12 -5.44 -24.07
N ILE A 43 -10.21 -6.20 -24.11
CA ILE A 43 -10.76 -6.89 -22.93
C ILE A 43 -9.71 -7.92 -22.55
N VAL A 44 -8.77 -7.52 -21.71
CA VAL A 44 -8.01 -8.48 -20.92
C VAL A 44 -9.06 -9.15 -20.04
N GLN A 45 -9.29 -10.43 -20.23
CA GLN A 45 -10.23 -11.23 -19.44
C GLN A 45 -9.88 -11.28 -17.93
N ASP A 46 -8.80 -10.58 -17.52
CA ASP A 46 -8.30 -10.41 -16.16
C ASP A 46 -8.45 -8.99 -15.60
N ALA A 47 -9.46 -8.21 -16.02
CA ALA A 47 -9.84 -6.99 -15.30
C ALA A 47 -10.46 -7.37 -13.95
N VAL A 48 -9.61 -7.62 -12.95
CA VAL A 48 -9.99 -7.97 -11.59
C VAL A 48 -10.59 -6.73 -10.90
N GLY A 49 -11.88 -6.51 -11.02
CA GLY A 49 -12.63 -5.63 -10.10
C GLY A 49 -12.96 -6.42 -8.84
N LEU A 50 -12.51 -5.95 -7.66
CA LEU A 50 -12.77 -6.52 -6.32
C LEU A 50 -12.64 -8.06 -6.24
N ARG A 51 -11.42 -8.60 -6.17
CA ARG A 51 -11.25 -9.98 -5.71
C ARG A 51 -11.58 -10.09 -4.20
N PRO A 52 -11.98 -11.28 -3.75
CA PRO A 52 -12.99 -11.41 -2.72
C PRO A 52 -12.45 -11.14 -1.28
N GLY A 53 -12.97 -10.12 -0.58
CA GLY A 53 -13.46 -10.31 0.81
C GLY A 53 -13.42 -9.22 1.84
N ARG A 54 -14.57 -8.69 2.31
CA ARG A 54 -14.64 -7.78 3.47
C ARG A 54 -15.82 -7.76 4.42
N GLU A 55 -15.45 -7.44 5.66
CA GLU A 55 -16.08 -7.64 6.95
C GLU A 55 -17.34 -6.80 7.23
N GLN A 56 -18.45 -7.47 7.54
CA GLN A 56 -19.55 -6.98 8.36
C GLN A 56 -19.32 -7.47 9.78
N VAL A 57 -19.35 -6.59 10.78
CA VAL A 57 -19.44 -7.02 12.17
C VAL A 57 -20.91 -7.08 12.55
N GLY A 58 -21.38 -8.24 13.04
CA GLY A 58 -22.75 -8.44 13.52
C GLY A 58 -23.79 -8.81 12.46
N ASP A 59 -25.07 -8.65 12.78
CA ASP A 59 -26.19 -9.17 11.94
C ASP A 59 -27.38 -8.20 11.80
N ARG A 60 -27.08 -6.89 11.86
CA ARG A 60 -28.06 -5.83 11.64
C ARG A 60 -28.84 -6.01 10.33
N GLN A 61 -30.17 -6.03 10.45
CA GLN A 61 -31.09 -6.34 9.35
C GLN A 61 -31.07 -5.28 8.25
N ASP A 62 -30.88 -4.01 8.61
CA ASP A 62 -30.69 -2.90 7.66
C ASP A 62 -29.37 -3.03 6.89
N SER A 63 -28.26 -3.33 7.59
CA SER A 63 -26.96 -3.59 6.98
C SER A 63 -27.01 -4.74 5.97
N ASN A 64 -27.68 -5.84 6.29
CA ASN A 64 -27.83 -7.00 5.40
C ASN A 64 -28.53 -6.64 4.07
N VAL A 65 -29.56 -5.79 4.10
CA VAL A 65 -30.28 -5.33 2.90
C VAL A 65 -29.36 -4.48 2.01
N TYR A 66 -28.65 -3.52 2.60
CA TYR A 66 -27.71 -2.66 1.86
C TYR A 66 -26.55 -3.46 1.25
N ILE A 67 -25.97 -4.40 2.00
CA ILE A 67 -24.89 -5.27 1.52
C ILE A 67 -25.41 -6.15 0.37
N GLY A 68 -26.58 -6.76 0.51
CA GLY A 68 -27.19 -7.58 -0.55
C GLY A 68 -27.38 -6.79 -1.86
N GLN A 69 -27.79 -5.52 -1.77
CA GLN A 69 -27.94 -4.67 -2.95
C GLN A 69 -26.59 -4.29 -3.58
N LYS A 70 -25.58 -3.97 -2.77
CA LYS A 70 -24.20 -3.70 -3.25
C LYS A 70 -23.63 -4.91 -3.99
N LEU A 71 -23.75 -6.11 -3.41
CA LEU A 71 -23.27 -7.35 -4.02
C LEU A 71 -23.98 -7.64 -5.34
N LYS A 72 -25.31 -7.53 -5.38
CA LYS A 72 -26.09 -7.73 -6.60
C LYS A 72 -25.65 -6.78 -7.70
N SER A 73 -25.51 -5.49 -7.40
CA SER A 73 -25.12 -4.50 -8.40
C SER A 73 -23.66 -4.60 -8.83
N ALA A 74 -22.75 -5.03 -7.95
CA ALA A 74 -21.38 -5.36 -8.33
C ALA A 74 -21.34 -6.51 -9.35
N THR A 75 -22.06 -7.60 -9.09
CA THR A 75 -22.16 -8.74 -10.00
C THR A 75 -22.77 -8.35 -11.35
N GLU A 76 -23.81 -7.51 -11.35
CA GLU A 76 -24.46 -7.01 -12.58
C GLU A 76 -23.49 -6.24 -13.50
N VAL A 77 -22.47 -5.55 -12.94
CA VAL A 77 -21.47 -4.79 -13.72
C VAL A 77 -20.15 -5.55 -13.94
N GLY A 78 -20.09 -6.84 -13.60
CA GLY A 78 -18.89 -7.65 -13.75
C GLY A 78 -17.80 -7.40 -12.70
N ILE A 79 -18.13 -6.68 -11.61
CA ILE A 79 -17.24 -6.50 -10.47
C ILE A 79 -17.42 -7.72 -9.54
N THR A 80 -16.34 -8.45 -9.25
CA THR A 80 -16.38 -9.50 -8.24
C THR A 80 -16.59 -8.83 -6.87
N ALA A 81 -17.28 -9.43 -5.91
CA ALA A 81 -17.40 -8.82 -4.58
C ALA A 81 -17.47 -9.93 -3.54
N LYS A 82 -16.79 -9.78 -2.40
CA LYS A 82 -17.00 -10.68 -1.26
C LYS A 82 -17.30 -9.93 0.00
N HIS A 83 -18.25 -10.53 0.69
CA HIS A 83 -18.69 -10.22 2.02
C HIS A 83 -17.98 -11.18 2.98
N VAL A 84 -17.14 -10.65 3.86
CA VAL A 84 -16.67 -11.31 5.08
C VAL A 84 -17.69 -10.92 6.14
N LYS A 85 -18.22 -11.88 6.90
CA LYS A 85 -19.12 -11.61 8.01
C LYS A 85 -18.43 -12.08 9.28
N LEU A 86 -18.36 -11.20 10.26
CA LEU A 86 -17.69 -11.37 11.54
C LEU A 86 -18.72 -11.41 12.66
N GLY A 87 -18.41 -12.15 13.72
CA GLY A 87 -19.20 -12.18 14.93
C GLY A 87 -19.22 -10.83 15.65
N THR A 88 -20.25 -10.60 16.45
CA THR A 88 -20.39 -9.40 17.31
C THR A 88 -19.32 -9.36 18.41
N ASP A 89 -18.60 -10.46 18.64
CA ASP A 89 -17.56 -10.65 19.66
C ASP A 89 -16.14 -10.30 19.17
N ILE A 90 -15.96 -9.85 17.93
CA ILE A 90 -14.64 -9.51 17.41
C ILE A 90 -13.96 -8.38 18.20
N SER A 91 -12.65 -8.46 18.39
CA SER A 91 -11.85 -7.36 18.94
C SER A 91 -11.43 -6.34 17.88
N GLU A 92 -11.18 -5.11 18.28
CA GLU A 92 -10.63 -4.06 17.42
C GLU A 92 -9.31 -4.50 16.75
N SER A 93 -8.40 -5.13 17.51
CA SER A 93 -7.12 -5.63 16.98
C SER A 93 -7.29 -6.69 15.89
N ALA A 94 -8.27 -7.58 16.05
CA ALA A 94 -8.58 -8.60 15.05
C ALA A 94 -9.17 -7.95 13.79
N LEU A 95 -10.08 -7.00 13.93
CA LEU A 95 -10.63 -6.25 12.79
C LEU A 95 -9.54 -5.47 12.04
N LEU A 96 -8.63 -4.79 12.75
CA LEU A 96 -7.49 -4.09 12.15
C LEU A 96 -6.54 -5.04 11.41
N THR A 97 -6.29 -6.23 11.97
CA THR A 97 -5.47 -7.26 11.30
C THR A 97 -6.08 -7.63 9.95
N ILE A 98 -7.40 -7.81 9.88
CA ILE A 98 -8.06 -8.17 8.64
C ILE A 98 -8.04 -7.00 7.65
N VAL A 99 -8.28 -5.76 8.12
CA VAL A 99 -8.16 -4.56 7.27
C VAL A 99 -6.78 -4.47 6.63
N ASN A 100 -5.72 -4.75 7.39
CA ASN A 100 -4.34 -4.75 6.92
C ASN A 100 -4.06 -5.86 5.90
N GLN A 101 -4.52 -7.09 6.15
CA GLN A 101 -4.38 -8.20 5.18
C GLN A 101 -4.97 -7.84 3.81
N LEU A 102 -6.08 -7.12 3.83
CA LEU A 102 -6.79 -6.72 2.62
C LEU A 102 -6.22 -5.44 1.98
N ASN A 103 -5.56 -4.59 2.77
CA ASN A 103 -4.69 -3.54 2.22
C ASN A 103 -3.53 -4.16 1.43
N GLU A 104 -2.96 -5.25 1.93
CA GLU A 104 -1.81 -5.94 1.33
C GLU A 104 -2.17 -6.83 0.13
N ASP A 105 -3.42 -7.28 0.02
CA ASP A 105 -3.85 -8.13 -1.10
C ASP A 105 -3.87 -7.34 -2.43
N PRO A 106 -3.01 -7.66 -3.41
CA PRO A 106 -2.95 -6.95 -4.69
C PRO A 106 -4.20 -7.15 -5.54
N ASN A 107 -5.07 -8.09 -5.18
CA ASN A 107 -6.31 -8.32 -5.91
C ASN A 107 -7.51 -7.53 -5.33
N VAL A 108 -7.34 -6.90 -4.17
CA VAL A 108 -8.36 -6.07 -3.54
C VAL A 108 -8.13 -4.62 -3.92
N HIS A 109 -9.02 -4.05 -4.73
CA HIS A 109 -8.91 -2.66 -5.20
C HIS A 109 -9.76 -1.69 -4.40
N GLY A 110 -10.78 -2.19 -3.70
CA GLY A 110 -11.73 -1.37 -2.96
C GLY A 110 -12.07 -2.01 -1.62
N ILE A 111 -12.25 -1.15 -0.62
CA ILE A 111 -12.46 -1.51 0.76
C ILE A 111 -13.61 -0.69 1.31
N ILE A 112 -14.57 -1.38 1.93
CA ILE A 112 -15.67 -0.75 2.65
C ILE A 112 -15.77 -1.44 4.00
N VAL A 113 -15.88 -0.64 5.06
CA VAL A 113 -16.29 -1.11 6.37
C VAL A 113 -17.70 -0.60 6.57
N GLN A 114 -18.68 -1.53 6.63
CA GLN A 114 -20.07 -1.14 6.75
C GLN A 114 -20.33 -0.55 8.15
N LEU A 115 -20.81 0.69 8.17
CA LEU A 115 -21.15 1.40 9.40
C LEU A 115 -22.67 1.43 9.63
N PRO A 116 -23.10 1.57 10.91
CA PRO A 116 -22.29 1.46 12.12
C PRO A 116 -21.85 0.01 12.40
N LEU A 117 -20.76 -0.17 13.14
CA LEU A 117 -20.30 -1.50 13.56
C LEU A 117 -21.25 -2.06 14.62
N ASP A 118 -21.73 -3.29 14.43
CA ASP A 118 -22.60 -4.01 15.37
C ASP A 118 -21.75 -4.98 16.20
N CYS A 119 -21.12 -4.46 17.24
CA CYS A 119 -20.20 -5.19 18.12
C CYS A 119 -20.60 -5.08 19.59
N ASN A 120 -20.42 -6.18 20.33
CA ASN A 120 -20.62 -6.24 21.78
C ASN A 120 -19.45 -5.58 22.53
N THR A 121 -18.31 -5.45 21.87
CA THR A 121 -17.10 -4.76 22.32
C THR A 121 -17.09 -3.34 21.77
N ALA A 122 -16.55 -2.38 22.53
CA ALA A 122 -16.33 -1.04 21.99
C ALA A 122 -15.19 -1.06 20.97
N ILE A 123 -15.49 -0.72 19.72
CA ILE A 123 -14.52 -0.59 18.63
C ILE A 123 -14.56 0.85 18.12
N ASP A 124 -13.39 1.47 17.96
CA ASP A 124 -13.28 2.78 17.36
C ASP A 124 -13.43 2.68 15.82
N SER A 125 -14.60 3.09 15.32
CA SER A 125 -14.87 3.11 13.88
C SER A 125 -13.97 4.06 13.10
N ASP A 126 -13.51 5.17 13.72
CA ASP A 126 -12.60 6.11 13.07
C ASP A 126 -11.22 5.46 12.92
N LEU A 127 -10.74 4.74 13.94
CA LEU A 127 -9.47 4.00 13.84
C LEU A 127 -9.51 2.96 12.71
N VAL A 128 -10.61 2.20 12.63
CA VAL A 128 -10.79 1.16 11.60
C VAL A 128 -10.88 1.75 10.19
N THR A 129 -11.69 2.81 10.00
CA THR A 129 -11.83 3.46 8.68
C THR A 129 -10.54 4.15 8.25
N ASN A 130 -9.75 4.70 9.18
CA ASN A 130 -8.44 5.30 8.87
C ASN A 130 -7.34 4.28 8.59
N ALA A 131 -7.50 3.01 9.02
CA ALA A 131 -6.56 1.95 8.69
C ALA A 131 -6.69 1.48 7.22
N ILE A 132 -7.76 1.85 6.53
CA ILE A 132 -7.95 1.53 5.10
C ILE A 132 -6.90 2.30 4.28
N ALA A 133 -6.17 1.58 3.42
CA ALA A 133 -5.22 2.20 2.51
C ALA A 133 -5.94 3.22 1.61
N ARG A 134 -5.39 4.44 1.50
CA ARG A 134 -6.00 5.57 0.79
C ARG A 134 -6.41 5.21 -0.64
N GLU A 135 -5.58 4.44 -1.33
CA GLU A 135 -5.77 4.02 -2.72
C GLU A 135 -6.89 3.00 -2.88
N LYS A 136 -7.40 2.45 -1.78
CA LYS A 136 -8.45 1.45 -1.73
C LYS A 136 -9.67 1.89 -0.90
N ASP A 137 -9.66 3.10 -0.35
CA ASP A 137 -10.78 3.71 0.41
C ASP A 137 -11.87 4.21 -0.54
N VAL A 138 -12.59 3.28 -1.15
CA VAL A 138 -13.62 3.57 -2.17
C VAL A 138 -14.89 4.19 -1.59
N ASP A 139 -15.05 4.20 -0.27
CA ASP A 139 -16.13 4.92 0.42
C ASP A 139 -15.71 6.35 0.80
N GLY A 140 -14.43 6.71 0.63
CA GLY A 140 -13.88 8.06 0.82
C GLY A 140 -13.94 8.56 2.26
N LEU A 141 -14.00 7.66 3.25
CA LEU A 141 -14.22 8.02 4.66
C LEU A 141 -12.93 8.23 5.45
N GLY A 142 -11.79 7.76 4.93
CA GLY A 142 -10.51 7.94 5.58
C GLY A 142 -10.12 9.42 5.67
N VAL A 143 -9.53 9.83 6.80
CA VAL A 143 -9.12 11.22 7.07
C VAL A 143 -8.20 11.78 5.98
N VAL A 144 -7.39 10.93 5.34
CA VAL A 144 -6.52 11.36 4.24
C VAL A 144 -7.32 11.78 3.01
N ASN A 145 -8.34 11.01 2.60
CA ASN A 145 -9.19 11.37 1.47
C ASN A 145 -10.12 12.55 1.80
N ALA A 146 -10.70 12.56 3.00
CA ALA A 146 -11.47 13.71 3.50
C ALA A 146 -10.61 14.99 3.52
N GLY A 147 -9.37 14.93 4.00
CA GLY A 147 -8.45 16.06 4.02
C GLY A 147 -8.02 16.53 2.62
N ARG A 148 -7.92 15.62 1.64
CA ARG A 148 -7.68 15.97 0.23
C ARG A 148 -8.87 16.71 -0.37
N LEU A 149 -10.08 16.19 -0.17
CA LEU A 149 -11.32 16.83 -0.61
C LEU A 149 -11.48 18.22 0.02
N ALA A 150 -11.29 18.34 1.33
CA ALA A 150 -11.38 19.61 2.05
C ALA A 150 -10.40 20.68 1.53
N ARG A 151 -9.26 20.27 0.96
CA ARG A 151 -8.25 21.17 0.37
C ARG A 151 -8.33 21.31 -1.16
N GLY A 152 -9.38 20.77 -1.79
CA GLY A 152 -9.61 20.92 -3.23
C GLY A 152 -8.76 20.02 -4.09
N ASN A 153 -8.11 19.02 -3.48
CA ASN A 153 -7.49 17.95 -4.24
C ASN A 153 -8.57 16.92 -4.60
N LEU A 154 -9.24 17.14 -5.73
CA LEU A 154 -10.29 16.26 -6.24
C LEU A 154 -9.76 14.94 -6.84
N ASP A 155 -8.44 14.77 -6.91
CA ASP A 155 -7.79 13.47 -7.14
C ASP A 155 -7.75 12.65 -5.83
N CYS A 156 -8.94 12.33 -5.35
CA CYS A 156 -9.20 11.50 -4.18
C CYS A 156 -10.56 10.80 -4.29
N PHE A 157 -10.78 9.77 -3.47
CA PHE A 157 -12.12 9.19 -3.35
C PHE A 157 -13.03 10.14 -2.58
N VAL A 158 -14.09 10.59 -3.24
CA VAL A 158 -15.17 11.36 -2.63
C VAL A 158 -16.22 10.39 -2.09
N PRO A 159 -16.78 10.63 -0.88
CA PRO A 159 -17.83 9.78 -0.34
C PRO A 159 -19.00 9.58 -1.31
N CYS A 160 -19.50 8.34 -1.36
CA CYS A 160 -20.41 7.87 -2.41
C CYS A 160 -21.70 8.69 -2.49
N THR A 161 -22.27 9.06 -1.33
CA THR A 161 -23.52 9.83 -1.26
C THR A 161 -23.35 11.26 -1.79
N PRO A 162 -22.40 12.08 -1.30
CA PRO A 162 -22.08 13.38 -1.91
C PRO A 162 -21.79 13.32 -3.40
N ARG A 163 -21.00 12.34 -3.85
CA ARG A 163 -20.69 12.18 -5.28
C ARG A 163 -21.95 11.87 -6.09
N GLY A 164 -22.86 11.07 -5.53
CA GLY A 164 -24.14 10.75 -6.15
C GLY A 164 -25.08 11.96 -6.22
N CYS A 165 -25.05 12.82 -5.19
CA CYS A 165 -25.78 14.09 -5.18
C CYS A 165 -25.26 15.03 -6.26
N LEU A 166 -23.94 15.20 -6.39
CA LEU A 166 -23.33 16.01 -7.43
C LEU A 166 -23.74 15.53 -8.84
N GLU A 167 -23.70 14.20 -9.07
CA GLU A 167 -24.11 13.62 -10.34
C GLU A 167 -25.60 13.90 -10.64
N LEU A 168 -26.49 13.80 -9.64
CA LEU A 168 -27.92 14.15 -9.80
C LEU A 168 -28.13 15.64 -10.09
N ILE A 169 -27.27 16.52 -9.57
CA ILE A 169 -27.36 17.95 -9.82
C ILE A 169 -26.90 18.28 -11.24
N GLN A 170 -25.76 17.75 -11.68
CA GLN A 170 -25.12 18.14 -12.92
C GLN A 170 -25.66 17.39 -14.16
N SER A 171 -26.12 16.15 -13.97
CA SER A 171 -26.54 15.30 -15.09
C SER A 171 -27.73 15.92 -15.84
N PRO A 172 -27.75 15.88 -17.19
CA PRO A 172 -28.90 16.31 -17.99
C PRO A 172 -30.19 15.52 -17.71
N ARG A 173 -30.06 14.28 -17.21
CA ARG A 173 -31.22 13.48 -16.78
C ARG A 173 -31.56 13.66 -15.29
N GLY A 174 -30.74 14.45 -14.60
CA GLY A 174 -31.00 14.98 -13.26
C GLY A 174 -31.48 16.42 -13.36
N ALA A 175 -30.89 17.35 -12.60
CA ALA A 175 -31.30 18.76 -12.61
C ALA A 175 -30.72 19.54 -13.80
N GLY A 176 -29.75 18.98 -14.53
CA GLY A 176 -29.16 19.59 -15.73
C GLY A 176 -28.29 20.81 -15.46
N LEU A 177 -27.87 21.03 -14.21
CA LEU A 177 -27.07 22.19 -13.81
C LEU A 177 -25.59 21.93 -14.08
N ALA A 178 -25.17 22.08 -15.33
CA ALA A 178 -23.82 21.73 -15.79
C ALA A 178 -22.68 22.46 -15.03
N SER A 179 -22.92 23.70 -14.60
CA SER A 179 -21.98 24.48 -13.79
C SER A 179 -22.62 24.91 -12.47
N LEU A 180 -21.87 24.76 -11.38
CA LEU A 180 -22.24 25.20 -10.04
C LEU A 180 -21.64 26.57 -9.67
N ALA A 181 -20.90 27.20 -10.60
CA ALA A 181 -20.25 28.48 -10.36
C ALA A 181 -21.25 29.57 -9.99
N GLY A 182 -21.07 30.16 -8.81
CA GLY A 182 -21.91 31.25 -8.31
C GLY A 182 -23.28 30.83 -7.76
N VAL A 183 -23.61 29.53 -7.78
CA VAL A 183 -24.86 28.99 -7.23
C VAL A 183 -24.86 29.15 -5.71
N SER A 184 -25.94 29.68 -5.13
CA SER A 184 -26.13 29.70 -3.68
C SER A 184 -26.58 28.32 -3.20
N ALA A 185 -25.70 27.59 -2.54
CA ALA A 185 -25.97 26.25 -2.04
C ALA A 185 -26.08 26.22 -0.50
N VAL A 186 -27.10 25.55 0.01
CA VAL A 186 -27.26 25.28 1.46
C VAL A 186 -27.21 23.79 1.69
N VAL A 187 -26.31 23.36 2.58
CA VAL A 187 -26.22 21.96 3.04
C VAL A 187 -26.70 21.89 4.48
N VAL A 188 -27.78 21.15 4.73
CA VAL A 188 -28.35 20.96 6.07
C VAL A 188 -27.89 19.61 6.62
N GLY A 189 -27.00 19.67 7.61
CA GLY A 189 -26.31 18.49 8.15
C GLY A 189 -24.81 18.56 7.90
N ARG A 190 -24.00 18.16 8.89
CA ARG A 190 -22.52 18.23 8.86
C ARG A 190 -21.87 16.90 9.26
N SER A 191 -22.52 15.79 8.91
CA SER A 191 -21.97 14.46 9.16
C SER A 191 -20.69 14.24 8.35
N LYS A 192 -19.82 13.35 8.83
CA LYS A 192 -18.60 12.95 8.12
C LYS A 192 -18.88 12.28 6.78
N ILE A 193 -20.01 11.59 6.66
CA ILE A 193 -20.36 10.74 5.50
C ILE A 193 -21.02 11.56 4.39
N VAL A 194 -21.84 12.56 4.74
CA VAL A 194 -22.65 13.29 3.76
C VAL A 194 -22.46 14.80 3.86
N GLY A 195 -22.80 15.39 5.01
CA GLY A 195 -22.93 16.84 5.13
C GLY A 195 -21.66 17.62 4.81
N SER A 196 -20.58 17.36 5.56
CA SER A 196 -19.30 18.03 5.36
C SER A 196 -18.69 17.79 3.97
N PRO A 197 -18.55 16.54 3.49
CA PRO A 197 -17.99 16.29 2.15
C PRO A 197 -18.86 16.85 1.02
N MET A 198 -20.19 16.92 1.18
CA MET A 198 -21.05 17.60 0.20
C MET A 198 -20.75 19.10 0.13
N ALA A 199 -20.60 19.76 1.28
CA ALA A 199 -20.29 21.19 1.34
C ALA A 199 -18.92 21.48 0.67
N GLU A 200 -17.91 20.66 0.96
CA GLU A 200 -16.58 20.75 0.34
C GLU A 200 -16.65 20.53 -1.17
N LEU A 201 -17.34 19.48 -1.61
CA LEU A 201 -17.51 19.17 -3.03
C LEU A 201 -18.17 20.34 -3.78
N LEU A 202 -19.27 20.88 -3.27
CA LEU A 202 -19.94 22.04 -3.88
C LEU A 202 -19.03 23.27 -3.93
N THR A 203 -18.24 23.50 -2.88
CA THR A 203 -17.27 24.61 -2.82
C THR A 203 -16.22 24.49 -3.93
N TRP A 204 -15.67 23.29 -4.14
CA TRP A 204 -14.68 23.05 -5.20
C TRP A 204 -15.28 23.00 -6.60
N HIS A 205 -16.60 22.88 -6.71
CA HIS A 205 -17.36 23.15 -7.93
C HIS A 205 -17.84 24.61 -8.05
N HIS A 206 -17.25 25.52 -7.27
CA HIS A 206 -17.44 26.99 -7.32
C HIS A 206 -18.82 27.50 -6.86
N ALA A 207 -19.60 26.71 -6.11
CA ALA A 207 -20.79 27.21 -5.45
C ALA A 207 -20.43 28.09 -4.24
N THR A 208 -21.30 29.03 -3.88
CA THR A 208 -21.27 29.72 -2.58
C THR A 208 -22.02 28.87 -1.58
N VAL A 209 -21.32 28.25 -0.63
CA VAL A 209 -21.89 27.22 0.24
C VAL A 209 -22.14 27.73 1.66
N THR A 210 -23.35 27.52 2.18
CA THR A 210 -23.69 27.69 3.60
C THR A 210 -23.96 26.33 4.24
N LEU A 211 -23.14 25.95 5.23
CA LEU A 211 -23.29 24.70 5.97
C LEU A 211 -24.12 24.92 7.25
N CYS A 212 -25.26 24.26 7.34
CA CYS A 212 -26.22 24.34 8.43
C CYS A 212 -26.19 23.10 9.34
N HIS A 213 -26.59 23.27 10.59
CA HIS A 213 -26.68 22.18 11.58
C HIS A 213 -27.71 22.50 12.68
N SER A 214 -27.84 21.62 13.67
CA SER A 214 -28.80 21.72 14.77
C SER A 214 -28.69 22.98 15.66
N ARG A 215 -27.66 23.81 15.47
CA ARG A 215 -27.46 25.07 16.20
C ARG A 215 -27.53 26.31 15.30
N THR A 216 -27.87 26.13 14.03
CA THR A 216 -28.15 27.23 13.11
C THR A 216 -29.40 27.97 13.59
N LYS A 217 -29.28 29.28 13.79
CA LYS A 217 -30.42 30.14 14.11
C LYS A 217 -31.25 30.36 12.84
N ASP A 218 -32.57 30.32 12.99
CA ASP A 218 -33.53 30.51 11.90
C ASP A 218 -33.20 29.68 10.64
N LEU A 219 -33.07 28.37 10.83
CA LEU A 219 -32.70 27.44 9.78
C LEU A 219 -33.63 27.54 8.55
N ALA A 220 -34.93 27.79 8.77
CA ALA A 220 -35.90 27.97 7.70
C ALA A 220 -35.55 29.17 6.80
N GLN A 221 -35.17 30.31 7.39
CA GLN A 221 -34.79 31.50 6.65
C GLN A 221 -33.51 31.31 5.84
N VAL A 222 -32.53 30.57 6.37
CA VAL A 222 -31.31 30.23 5.63
C VAL A 222 -31.62 29.32 4.44
N CYS A 223 -32.43 28.28 4.63
CA CYS A 223 -32.83 27.38 3.54
C CYS A 223 -33.56 28.10 2.40
N ARG A 224 -34.36 29.14 2.71
CA ARG A 224 -35.11 29.93 1.69
C ARG A 224 -34.21 30.74 0.75
N GLN A 225 -32.92 30.87 1.05
CA GLN A 225 -31.97 31.59 0.21
C GLN A 225 -31.27 30.68 -0.82
N ALA A 226 -31.43 29.36 -0.70
CA ALA A 226 -30.71 28.37 -1.48
C ALA A 226 -31.29 28.21 -2.89
N ASP A 227 -30.45 28.35 -3.91
CA ASP A 227 -30.74 27.85 -5.27
C ASP A 227 -30.62 26.32 -5.33
N LEU A 228 -29.70 25.77 -4.52
CA LEU A 228 -29.48 24.35 -4.31
C LEU A 228 -29.55 24.02 -2.81
N LEU A 229 -30.52 23.19 -2.42
CA LEU A 229 -30.70 22.74 -1.04
C LEU A 229 -30.39 21.25 -0.93
N VAL A 230 -29.36 20.87 -0.16
CA VAL A 230 -29.04 19.47 0.15
C VAL A 230 -29.36 19.20 1.62
N VAL A 231 -30.15 18.16 1.91
CA VAL A 231 -30.61 17.84 3.27
C VAL A 231 -30.16 16.43 3.66
N ALA A 232 -29.40 16.34 4.75
CA ALA A 232 -28.82 15.09 5.26
C ALA A 232 -28.75 15.11 6.80
N ILE A 233 -29.91 15.09 7.46
CA ILE A 233 -30.06 15.18 8.92
C ILE A 233 -30.68 13.94 9.57
N GLY A 234 -31.26 13.02 8.80
CA GLY A 234 -31.88 11.80 9.34
C GLY A 234 -33.09 12.11 10.23
N ARG A 235 -33.94 13.05 9.82
CA ARG A 235 -35.17 13.43 10.51
C ARG A 235 -36.31 13.50 9.51
N ALA A 236 -37.19 12.50 9.57
CA ALA A 236 -38.34 12.35 8.69
C ALA A 236 -39.12 13.67 8.50
N GLN A 237 -39.24 14.13 7.26
CA GLN A 237 -40.10 15.25 6.83
C GLN A 237 -39.92 16.54 7.64
N TYR A 238 -38.69 16.79 8.11
CA TYR A 238 -38.37 17.94 8.96
C TYR A 238 -38.33 19.26 8.18
N VAL A 239 -37.78 19.26 6.96
CA VAL A 239 -37.73 20.43 6.09
C VAL A 239 -39.07 20.58 5.38
N LYS A 240 -39.74 21.72 5.59
CA LYS A 240 -41.07 22.02 5.05
C LYS A 240 -41.03 22.81 3.75
N SER A 241 -42.16 22.80 3.04
CA SER A 241 -42.29 23.47 1.74
C SER A 241 -42.00 24.97 1.78
N ASP A 242 -42.36 25.65 2.87
CA ASP A 242 -42.10 27.08 3.08
C ASP A 242 -40.61 27.40 3.32
N TRP A 243 -39.76 26.39 3.54
CA TRP A 243 -38.31 26.57 3.70
C TRP A 243 -37.58 26.60 2.36
N ILE A 244 -38.25 26.22 1.27
CA ILE A 244 -37.65 26.01 -0.05
C ILE A 244 -37.83 27.28 -0.88
N LYS A 245 -36.75 27.77 -1.48
CA LYS A 245 -36.83 28.84 -2.47
C LYS A 245 -37.61 28.36 -3.70
N PRO A 246 -38.62 29.10 -4.19
CA PRO A 246 -39.32 28.72 -5.41
C PRO A 246 -38.36 28.50 -6.58
N GLY A 247 -38.47 27.35 -7.23
CA GLY A 247 -37.59 26.96 -8.35
C GLY A 247 -36.25 26.33 -7.95
N ALA A 248 -35.95 26.16 -6.65
CA ALA A 248 -34.70 25.55 -6.20
C ALA A 248 -34.56 24.07 -6.58
N ILE A 249 -33.32 23.60 -6.65
CA ILE A 249 -32.98 22.18 -6.71
C ILE A 249 -32.90 21.65 -5.27
N VAL A 250 -33.62 20.58 -4.96
CA VAL A 250 -33.68 19.97 -3.63
C VAL A 250 -33.17 18.53 -3.70
N ILE A 251 -32.08 18.26 -2.99
CA ILE A 251 -31.49 16.94 -2.83
C ILE A 251 -31.75 16.45 -1.40
N ASP A 252 -32.53 15.38 -1.28
CA ASP A 252 -32.91 14.73 -0.04
C ASP A 252 -32.12 13.43 0.12
N CYS A 253 -31.15 13.44 1.03
CA CYS A 253 -30.33 12.30 1.38
C CYS A 253 -30.92 11.46 2.53
N GLY A 254 -32.03 11.90 3.13
CA GLY A 254 -32.64 11.26 4.27
C GLY A 254 -33.22 9.88 3.92
N ILE A 255 -33.04 8.92 4.83
CA ILE A 255 -33.73 7.63 4.76
C ILE A 255 -34.28 7.34 6.15
N ASN A 256 -35.60 7.54 6.31
CA ASN A 256 -36.29 7.38 7.58
C ASN A 256 -37.45 6.38 7.41
N SER A 257 -37.59 5.43 8.33
CA SER A 257 -38.70 4.48 8.33
C SER A 257 -39.86 5.00 9.20
N LEU A 258 -41.03 5.16 8.60
CA LEU A 258 -42.27 5.47 9.31
C LEU A 258 -43.21 4.27 9.27
N PRO A 259 -43.89 3.92 10.39
CA PRO A 259 -44.89 2.86 10.39
C PRO A 259 -45.97 3.10 9.32
N ASP A 260 -46.28 2.06 8.54
CA ASP A 260 -47.29 2.10 7.49
C ASP A 260 -47.88 0.70 7.31
N SER A 261 -49.07 0.50 7.86
CA SER A 261 -49.80 -0.78 7.80
C SER A 261 -50.29 -1.13 6.39
N SER A 262 -50.25 -0.20 5.43
CA SER A 262 -50.60 -0.46 4.04
C SER A 262 -49.47 -1.13 3.24
N ARG A 263 -48.23 -1.10 3.76
CA ARG A 263 -47.07 -1.72 3.11
C ARG A 263 -46.82 -3.11 3.69
N ALA A 264 -46.44 -4.06 2.83
CA ALA A 264 -46.10 -5.43 3.24
C ALA A 264 -44.95 -5.48 4.28
N SER A 265 -44.04 -4.50 4.25
CA SER A 265 -42.95 -4.32 5.21
C SER A 265 -43.40 -3.77 6.57
N GLY A 266 -44.62 -3.27 6.70
CA GLY A 266 -45.13 -2.59 7.90
C GLY A 266 -44.59 -1.15 8.09
N TYR A 267 -43.78 -0.66 7.16
CA TYR A 267 -43.23 0.70 7.17
C TYR A 267 -43.04 1.24 5.75
N ARG A 268 -43.06 2.57 5.62
CA ARG A 268 -42.67 3.32 4.41
C ARG A 268 -41.38 4.09 4.65
N LEU A 269 -40.56 4.22 3.61
CA LEU A 269 -39.38 5.06 3.63
C LEU A 269 -39.75 6.49 3.23
N VAL A 270 -39.27 7.47 3.99
CA VAL A 270 -39.43 8.90 3.69
C VAL A 270 -38.10 9.63 3.91
N GLY A 271 -37.94 10.74 3.20
CA GLY A 271 -36.75 11.58 3.31
C GLY A 271 -36.81 12.57 4.47
N ASP A 272 -35.82 13.44 4.52
CA ASP A 272 -35.74 14.54 5.48
C ASP A 272 -36.61 15.74 5.07
N VAL A 273 -37.04 15.78 3.80
CA VAL A 273 -37.90 16.80 3.22
C VAL A 273 -39.33 16.29 3.11
N ASP A 274 -40.31 17.15 3.39
CA ASP A 274 -41.72 16.87 3.14
C ASP A 274 -42.04 16.89 1.64
N PHE A 275 -41.72 15.78 0.96
CA PHE A 275 -41.79 15.66 -0.49
C PHE A 275 -43.15 16.04 -1.09
N SER A 276 -44.26 15.70 -0.42
CA SER A 276 -45.62 15.94 -0.90
C SER A 276 -45.91 17.41 -1.16
N GLU A 277 -45.43 18.28 -0.27
CA GLU A 277 -45.62 19.72 -0.38
C GLU A 277 -44.46 20.37 -1.14
N ALA A 278 -43.23 19.95 -0.85
CA ALA A 278 -42.00 20.50 -1.42
C ALA A 278 -41.97 20.41 -2.96
N LYS A 279 -42.53 19.34 -3.53
CA LYS A 279 -42.59 19.16 -4.98
C LYS A 279 -43.40 20.24 -5.69
N SER A 280 -44.26 21.00 -5.00
CA SER A 280 -45.01 22.10 -5.64
C SER A 280 -44.22 23.42 -5.71
N VAL A 281 -43.13 23.52 -4.94
CA VAL A 281 -42.31 24.72 -4.79
C VAL A 281 -40.96 24.57 -5.50
N ALA A 282 -40.32 23.41 -5.36
CA ALA A 282 -39.02 23.13 -5.94
C ALA A 282 -39.07 23.14 -7.49
N GLY A 283 -37.98 23.56 -8.13
CA GLY A 283 -37.79 23.38 -9.58
C GLY A 283 -37.37 21.95 -9.90
N ALA A 284 -36.55 21.35 -9.04
CA ALA A 284 -36.21 19.94 -9.08
C ALA A 284 -36.12 19.34 -7.67
N ILE A 285 -36.50 18.08 -7.47
CA ILE A 285 -36.44 17.41 -6.16
C ILE A 285 -36.18 15.91 -6.27
N THR A 286 -35.31 15.35 -5.43
CA THR A 286 -35.12 13.88 -5.36
C THR A 286 -36.23 13.21 -4.55
N PRO A 287 -36.83 12.10 -5.03
CA PRO A 287 -37.78 11.33 -4.24
C PRO A 287 -37.05 10.42 -3.24
N VAL A 288 -37.73 10.09 -2.15
CA VAL A 288 -37.30 9.06 -1.20
C VAL A 288 -38.43 8.06 -1.01
N PRO A 289 -38.23 6.77 -1.32
CA PRO A 289 -37.04 6.17 -1.95
C PRO A 289 -36.87 6.55 -3.44
N GLY A 290 -35.73 6.20 -4.04
CA GLY A 290 -35.53 6.25 -5.50
C GLY A 290 -34.65 7.39 -6.03
N GLY A 291 -34.24 8.35 -5.20
CA GLY A 291 -33.31 9.42 -5.55
C GLY A 291 -31.85 9.11 -5.22
N VAL A 292 -31.37 9.63 -4.07
CA VAL A 292 -29.95 9.57 -3.68
C VAL A 292 -29.46 8.15 -3.35
N GLY A 293 -30.32 7.29 -2.79
CA GLY A 293 -29.96 5.92 -2.37
C GLY A 293 -29.35 5.08 -3.50
N PRO A 294 -30.03 4.88 -4.63
CA PRO A 294 -29.48 4.16 -5.79
C PRO A 294 -28.15 4.73 -6.30
N MET A 295 -28.00 6.05 -6.29
CA MET A 295 -26.76 6.72 -6.73
C MET A 295 -25.58 6.43 -5.80
N THR A 296 -25.84 6.26 -4.50
CA THR A 296 -24.80 5.90 -3.53
C THR A 296 -24.14 4.56 -3.91
N VAL A 297 -24.93 3.55 -4.30
CA VAL A 297 -24.39 2.26 -4.75
C VAL A 297 -23.64 2.40 -6.08
N ALA A 298 -24.18 3.16 -7.03
CA ALA A 298 -23.53 3.38 -8.31
C ALA A 298 -22.16 4.08 -8.17
N MET A 299 -22.07 5.11 -7.30
CA MET A 299 -20.82 5.83 -7.06
C MET A 299 -19.78 4.99 -6.33
N LEU A 300 -20.21 4.10 -5.44
CA LEU A 300 -19.31 3.13 -4.83
C LEU A 300 -18.64 2.23 -5.88
N LEU A 301 -19.44 1.68 -6.81
CA LEU A 301 -18.93 0.84 -7.90
C LEU A 301 -17.98 1.63 -8.81
N ARG A 302 -18.31 2.91 -9.08
CA ARG A 302 -17.44 3.82 -9.83
C ARG A 302 -16.10 4.04 -9.12
N ASN A 303 -16.10 4.43 -7.84
CA ASN A 303 -14.88 4.62 -7.06
C ASN A 303 -14.03 3.34 -7.07
N THR A 304 -14.68 2.19 -6.98
CA THR A 304 -14.01 0.88 -7.03
C THR A 304 -13.37 0.58 -8.38
N MET A 305 -14.03 0.93 -9.47
CA MET A 305 -13.46 0.81 -10.81
C MET A 305 -12.30 1.79 -11.01
N GLU A 306 -12.43 3.04 -10.56
CA GLU A 306 -11.36 4.03 -10.58
C GLU A 306 -10.12 3.52 -9.81
N ALA A 307 -10.31 2.89 -8.65
CA ALA A 307 -9.24 2.27 -7.87
C ALA A 307 -8.56 1.11 -8.63
N ALA A 308 -9.34 0.22 -9.25
CA ALA A 308 -8.82 -0.92 -10.00
C ALA A 308 -8.04 -0.48 -11.25
N LEU A 309 -8.54 0.53 -11.97
CA LEU A 309 -7.83 1.13 -13.11
C LEU A 309 -6.53 1.78 -12.67
N ALA A 310 -6.54 2.55 -11.58
CA ALA A 310 -5.33 3.17 -11.03
C ALA A 310 -4.29 2.12 -10.60
N GLU A 311 -4.71 1.00 -9.99
CA GLU A 311 -3.80 -0.08 -9.60
C GLU A 311 -3.26 -0.83 -10.81
N ARG A 312 -4.10 -1.13 -11.81
CA ARG A 312 -3.65 -1.69 -13.10
C ARG A 312 -2.62 -0.81 -13.76
N ASP A 313 -2.85 0.51 -13.77
CA ASP A 313 -1.94 1.47 -14.37
C ASP A 313 -0.64 1.61 -13.56
N LYS A 314 -0.56 1.13 -12.31
CA LYS A 314 0.72 0.93 -11.60
C LYS A 314 1.43 -0.37 -11.98
N SER A 315 0.72 -1.35 -12.54
CA SER A 315 1.30 -2.63 -12.97
C SER A 315 2.10 -2.43 -14.27
N LEU A 316 3.43 -2.47 -14.13
CA LEU A 316 4.44 -1.94 -15.06
C LEU A 316 4.71 -2.79 -16.32
N ALA A 317 3.69 -3.18 -17.08
CA ALA A 317 3.94 -3.62 -18.45
C ALA A 317 4.23 -2.39 -19.34
N GLY A 318 5.51 -2.00 -19.45
CA GLY A 318 5.98 -1.03 -20.47
C GLY A 318 6.06 0.45 -20.07
N GLN A 319 5.99 0.79 -18.78
CA GLN A 319 6.16 2.18 -18.33
C GLN A 319 7.60 2.51 -17.93
N THR A 320 8.06 3.71 -18.28
CA THR A 320 9.29 4.29 -17.74
C THR A 320 9.13 4.57 -16.24
N TRP A 321 10.06 4.10 -15.43
CA TRP A 321 10.10 4.38 -13.99
C TRP A 321 10.29 5.87 -13.75
N LYS A 322 9.45 6.45 -12.88
CA LYS A 322 9.56 7.86 -12.47
C LYS A 322 10.51 7.97 -11.28
N LEU A 323 11.80 7.71 -11.54
CA LEU A 323 12.82 7.75 -10.51
C LEU A 323 13.14 9.19 -10.10
N SER A 324 13.11 9.49 -8.80
CA SER A 324 13.65 10.75 -8.27
C SER A 324 15.15 10.61 -8.01
N GLY A 325 16.00 10.88 -9.00
CA GLY A 325 17.46 10.68 -8.86
C GLY A 325 18.07 11.46 -7.69
N ILE A 326 19.18 10.95 -7.12
CA ILE A 326 20.09 11.73 -6.28
C ILE A 326 21.18 12.26 -7.21
N PRO A 327 21.11 13.53 -7.67
CA PRO A 327 22.10 14.03 -8.60
C PRO A 327 23.47 14.09 -7.90
N PRO A 328 24.53 13.49 -8.47
CA PRO A 328 25.86 13.67 -7.94
C PRO A 328 26.26 15.14 -8.10
N VAL A 329 26.97 15.69 -7.11
CA VAL A 329 27.65 16.99 -7.22
C VAL A 329 29.15 16.69 -7.30
N PRO A 330 29.73 16.61 -8.52
CA PRO A 330 31.14 16.31 -8.70
C PRO A 330 32.02 17.40 -8.06
N LYS A 331 33.04 16.98 -7.31
CA LYS A 331 34.05 17.88 -6.72
C LYS A 331 35.41 17.68 -7.41
N VAL A 332 36.21 18.74 -7.45
CA VAL A 332 37.58 18.73 -7.97
C VAL A 332 38.52 19.30 -6.89
N PRO A 333 39.54 18.54 -6.42
CA PRO A 333 39.84 17.15 -6.77
C PRO A 333 38.73 16.17 -6.32
N VAL A 334 38.65 15.01 -6.97
CA VAL A 334 37.67 13.97 -6.63
C VAL A 334 37.95 13.47 -5.20
N PRO A 335 36.96 13.49 -4.28
CA PRO A 335 37.15 13.00 -2.92
C PRO A 335 37.39 11.49 -2.88
N SER A 336 37.82 10.97 -1.74
CA SER A 336 37.94 9.52 -1.57
C SER A 336 36.58 8.81 -1.67
N ASP A 337 36.56 7.53 -2.05
CA ASP A 337 35.32 6.75 -2.19
C ASP A 337 34.46 6.77 -0.92
N ILE A 338 35.11 6.69 0.25
CA ILE A 338 34.42 6.72 1.55
C ILE A 338 33.81 8.11 1.85
N ASP A 339 34.46 9.20 1.46
CA ASP A 339 33.91 10.55 1.62
C ASP A 339 32.70 10.77 0.71
N ILE A 340 32.77 10.27 -0.53
CA ILE A 340 31.64 10.29 -1.47
C ILE A 340 30.46 9.50 -0.86
N SER A 341 30.69 8.27 -0.41
CA SER A 341 29.64 7.42 0.20
C SER A 341 29.00 8.07 1.41
N ARG A 342 29.80 8.68 2.31
CA ARG A 342 29.29 9.33 3.54
C ARG A 342 28.58 10.66 3.30
N SER A 343 28.89 11.34 2.20
CA SER A 343 28.27 12.62 1.85
C SER A 343 26.87 12.46 1.23
N ALA A 344 26.52 11.27 0.76
CA ALA A 344 25.26 11.02 0.07
C ALA A 344 24.08 10.90 1.04
N THR A 345 23.00 11.62 0.74
CA THR A 345 21.72 11.44 1.44
C THR A 345 20.94 10.31 0.76
N LEU A 346 20.78 9.20 1.46
CA LEU A 346 20.13 8.00 0.92
C LEU A 346 18.62 8.20 0.75
N LYS A 347 18.09 7.72 -0.38
CA LYS A 347 16.64 7.62 -0.59
C LYS A 347 16.09 6.44 0.21
N ARG A 348 14.93 6.61 0.83
CA ARG A 348 14.24 5.51 1.50
C ARG A 348 13.86 4.40 0.51
N VAL A 349 14.03 3.15 0.94
CA VAL A 349 13.81 1.97 0.08
C VAL A 349 12.35 1.75 -0.26
N ASP A 350 11.42 2.14 0.62
CA ASP A 350 9.97 2.11 0.37
C ASP A 350 9.56 3.08 -0.73
N GLN A 351 10.14 4.28 -0.75
CA GLN A 351 9.96 5.24 -1.83
C GLN A 351 10.51 4.69 -3.15
N LEU A 352 11.74 4.16 -3.15
CA LEU A 352 12.33 3.57 -4.35
C LEU A 352 11.49 2.41 -4.88
N ALA A 353 11.04 1.51 -3.99
CA ALA A 353 10.17 0.38 -4.32
C ALA A 353 8.89 0.85 -5.04
N GLY A 354 8.23 1.89 -4.51
CA GLY A 354 7.06 2.48 -5.15
C GLY A 354 7.36 3.08 -6.54
N GLU A 355 8.49 3.75 -6.72
CA GLU A 355 8.91 4.34 -8.01
C GLU A 355 9.18 3.28 -9.10
N ILE A 356 9.61 2.07 -8.70
CA ILE A 356 9.85 0.93 -9.58
C ILE A 356 8.71 -0.10 -9.58
N GLY A 357 7.55 0.25 -9.00
CA GLY A 357 6.32 -0.56 -9.00
C GLY A 357 6.38 -1.88 -8.22
N VAL A 358 7.25 -1.96 -7.21
CA VAL A 358 7.20 -3.00 -6.17
C VAL A 358 6.13 -2.61 -5.16
N LEU A 359 5.19 -3.51 -4.89
CA LEU A 359 4.09 -3.25 -3.97
C LEU A 359 4.57 -3.33 -2.52
N PRO A 360 3.93 -2.60 -1.57
CA PRO A 360 4.26 -2.71 -0.15
C PRO A 360 4.21 -4.16 0.39
N SER A 361 3.27 -4.97 -0.09
CA SER A 361 3.14 -6.39 0.30
C SER A 361 4.23 -7.31 -0.29
N GLU A 362 5.02 -6.80 -1.24
CA GLU A 362 6.16 -7.48 -1.83
C GLU A 362 7.49 -7.02 -1.22
N LEU A 363 7.47 -6.03 -0.32
CA LEU A 363 8.65 -5.38 0.22
C LEU A 363 8.83 -5.69 1.72
N GLU A 364 9.89 -6.42 2.06
CA GLU A 364 10.30 -6.62 3.44
C GLU A 364 11.44 -5.67 3.79
N GLN A 365 11.14 -4.58 4.51
CA GLN A 365 12.14 -3.56 4.86
C GLN A 365 13.07 -4.01 5.99
N TYR A 366 14.37 -3.75 5.83
CA TYR A 366 15.43 -3.94 6.83
C TYR A 366 16.08 -2.58 7.13
N GLY A 367 15.42 -1.79 7.98
CA GLY A 367 15.75 -0.37 8.18
C GLY A 367 15.19 0.50 7.05
N HIS A 368 15.74 1.69 6.85
CA HIS A 368 15.17 2.68 5.93
C HIS A 368 15.64 2.58 4.48
N HIS A 369 16.80 1.95 4.23
CA HIS A 369 17.48 2.00 2.93
C HIS A 369 17.74 0.61 2.33
N LYS A 370 17.23 -0.45 2.95
CA LYS A 370 17.43 -1.84 2.52
C LYS A 370 16.13 -2.62 2.64
N ALA A 371 15.88 -3.52 1.70
CA ALA A 371 14.72 -4.39 1.73
C ALA A 371 15.02 -5.70 0.98
N LYS A 372 14.24 -6.75 1.30
CA LYS A 372 14.09 -7.92 0.45
C LYS A 372 12.81 -7.79 -0.35
N ILE A 373 12.80 -8.39 -1.54
CA ILE A 373 11.62 -8.45 -2.40
C ILE A 373 11.08 -9.87 -2.35
N SER A 374 9.78 -10.01 -2.09
CA SER A 374 9.07 -11.28 -2.11
C SER A 374 9.02 -11.85 -3.52
N LEU A 375 9.26 -13.16 -3.68
CA LEU A 375 9.19 -13.83 -4.98
C LEU A 375 7.78 -13.83 -5.59
N LYS A 376 6.74 -13.54 -4.80
CA LYS A 376 5.35 -13.37 -5.28
C LYS A 376 5.21 -12.32 -6.37
N ILE A 377 6.16 -11.37 -6.46
CA ILE A 377 6.19 -10.37 -7.54
C ILE A 377 6.27 -11.02 -8.93
N LEU A 378 6.90 -12.19 -9.04
CA LEU A 378 7.00 -12.93 -10.31
C LEU A 378 5.63 -13.44 -10.78
N ASP A 379 4.76 -13.85 -9.87
CA ASP A 379 3.41 -14.31 -10.21
C ASP A 379 2.58 -13.14 -10.77
N ARG A 380 2.68 -11.96 -10.12
CA ARG A 380 1.98 -10.73 -10.55
C ARG A 380 2.48 -10.22 -11.89
N LEU A 381 3.78 -10.31 -12.13
CA LEU A 381 4.44 -9.85 -13.37
C LEU A 381 4.59 -10.95 -14.41
N SER A 382 3.92 -12.10 -14.25
CA SER A 382 4.05 -13.26 -15.15
C SER A 382 3.66 -12.98 -16.61
N SER A 383 2.80 -11.97 -16.85
CA SER A 383 2.41 -11.51 -18.19
C SER A 383 3.31 -10.37 -18.73
N ALA A 384 4.19 -9.81 -17.91
CA ALA A 384 5.12 -8.78 -18.34
C ALA A 384 6.28 -9.39 -19.13
N PRO A 385 6.82 -8.70 -20.15
CA PRO A 385 7.98 -9.19 -20.88
C PRO A 385 9.23 -9.16 -19.99
N ASP A 386 10.10 -10.16 -20.15
CA ASP A 386 11.39 -10.20 -19.46
C ASP A 386 12.25 -8.99 -19.82
N GLY A 387 12.98 -8.49 -18.82
CA GLY A 387 14.01 -7.48 -19.01
C GLY A 387 15.19 -8.02 -19.82
N LYS A 388 15.91 -7.11 -20.49
CA LYS A 388 17.15 -7.48 -21.19
C LYS A 388 18.30 -7.62 -20.19
N LEU A 389 18.92 -8.78 -20.16
CA LEU A 389 20.11 -9.02 -19.35
C LEU A 389 21.36 -8.50 -20.05
N THR A 390 22.01 -7.49 -19.46
CA THR A 390 23.29 -6.94 -19.95
C THR A 390 24.43 -7.42 -19.05
N PHE A 391 25.38 -8.15 -19.62
CA PHE A 391 26.54 -8.64 -18.89
C PHE A 391 27.74 -7.70 -19.08
N VAL A 392 28.27 -7.20 -17.97
CA VAL A 392 29.59 -6.56 -17.94
C VAL A 392 30.64 -7.66 -17.76
N THR A 393 31.12 -8.19 -18.89
CA THR A 393 32.23 -9.15 -18.91
C THR A 393 33.58 -8.42 -18.78
N GLY A 394 34.62 -9.13 -18.35
CA GLY A 394 35.85 -8.58 -17.76
C GLY A 394 36.42 -7.31 -18.40
N ILE A 395 36.83 -6.37 -17.54
CA ILE A 395 37.61 -5.20 -17.92
C ILE A 395 39.08 -5.43 -17.54
N THR A 396 40.02 -4.88 -18.31
CA THR A 396 41.42 -4.78 -17.88
C THR A 396 41.46 -3.85 -16.67
N PRO A 397 41.88 -4.32 -15.47
CA PRO A 397 41.91 -3.47 -14.29
C PRO A 397 42.77 -2.25 -14.53
N THR A 398 42.23 -1.05 -14.36
CA THR A 398 43.03 0.17 -14.45
C THR A 398 43.65 0.50 -13.09
N PRO A 399 44.78 1.24 -13.06
CA PRO A 399 45.41 1.67 -11.82
C PRO A 399 44.49 2.51 -10.90
N LEU A 400 43.40 3.05 -11.44
CA LEU A 400 42.42 3.90 -10.74
C LEU A 400 41.27 3.11 -10.10
N GLY A 401 41.33 1.78 -10.09
CA GLY A 401 40.30 0.95 -9.45
C GLY A 401 39.01 0.82 -10.25
N GLU A 402 39.02 1.17 -11.54
CA GLU A 402 37.90 0.89 -12.43
C GLU A 402 37.75 -0.63 -12.51
N GLY A 403 36.64 -1.10 -11.93
CA GLY A 403 36.29 -2.50 -11.75
C GLY A 403 35.03 -2.87 -12.54
N LYS A 404 34.73 -4.16 -12.62
CA LYS A 404 33.46 -4.66 -13.16
C LYS A 404 32.27 -3.97 -12.48
N SER A 405 32.30 -3.88 -11.14
CA SER A 405 31.24 -3.20 -10.36
C SER A 405 31.10 -1.73 -10.72
N THR A 406 32.19 -0.97 -10.81
CA THR A 406 32.17 0.45 -11.20
C THR A 406 31.53 0.64 -12.58
N THR A 407 31.90 -0.23 -13.54
CA THR A 407 31.34 -0.21 -14.89
C THR A 407 29.85 -0.56 -14.90
N THR A 408 29.44 -1.59 -14.14
CA THR A 408 28.02 -1.96 -14.00
C THR A 408 27.18 -0.82 -13.44
N LEU A 409 27.66 -0.14 -12.40
CA LEU A 409 26.94 0.96 -11.77
C LEU A 409 26.89 2.19 -12.66
N GLY A 410 28.00 2.55 -13.30
CA GLY A 410 28.04 3.64 -14.28
C GLY A 410 27.11 3.41 -15.46
N LEU A 411 26.98 2.16 -15.93
CA LEU A 411 26.05 1.81 -17.01
C LEU A 411 24.58 1.98 -16.59
N VAL A 412 24.22 1.56 -15.37
CA VAL A 412 22.85 1.74 -14.84
C VAL A 412 22.54 3.23 -14.61
N GLN A 413 23.52 4.01 -14.12
CA GLN A 413 23.40 5.46 -14.01
C GLN A 413 23.15 6.10 -15.39
N ALA A 414 23.93 5.71 -16.42
CA ALA A 414 23.77 6.22 -17.77
C ALA A 414 22.43 5.81 -18.41
N PHE A 415 21.98 4.56 -18.23
CA PHE A 415 20.67 4.11 -18.69
C PHE A 415 19.54 4.87 -18.02
N THR A 416 19.63 5.10 -16.72
CA THR A 416 18.66 5.90 -15.98
C THR A 416 18.57 7.32 -16.53
N GLU A 417 19.70 7.96 -16.83
CA GLU A 417 19.74 9.32 -17.38
C GLU A 417 19.06 9.45 -18.74
N ILE A 418 19.16 8.42 -19.59
CA ILE A 418 18.47 8.37 -20.89
C ILE A 418 17.03 7.81 -20.81
N GLY A 419 16.49 7.65 -19.59
CA GLY A 419 15.11 7.21 -19.36
C GLY A 419 14.86 5.71 -19.57
N VAL A 420 15.91 4.88 -19.51
CA VAL A 420 15.81 3.42 -19.60
C VAL A 420 15.78 2.79 -18.21
N ASN A 421 14.70 2.06 -17.92
CA ASN A 421 14.57 1.28 -16.69
C ASN A 421 15.72 0.27 -16.59
N SER A 422 16.51 0.37 -15.53
CA SER A 422 17.70 -0.46 -15.35
C SER A 422 17.96 -0.70 -13.87
N CYS A 423 18.46 -1.90 -13.55
CA CYS A 423 18.84 -2.28 -12.20
C CYS A 423 20.22 -2.95 -12.23
N ALA A 424 21.06 -2.64 -11.24
CA ALA A 424 22.37 -3.25 -11.09
C ALA A 424 22.26 -4.54 -10.27
N CYS A 425 22.49 -5.69 -10.90
CA CYS A 425 22.60 -6.97 -10.21
C CYS A 425 24.06 -7.23 -9.86
N ILE A 426 24.45 -6.94 -8.62
CA ILE A 426 25.81 -7.16 -8.13
C ILE A 426 25.81 -8.24 -7.04
N ARG A 427 26.88 -9.03 -7.03
CA ARG A 427 27.11 -10.02 -5.97
C ARG A 427 27.60 -9.29 -4.72
N GLN A 428 27.16 -9.76 -3.54
CA GLN A 428 27.79 -9.37 -2.28
C GLN A 428 29.30 -9.57 -2.36
N PRO A 429 30.12 -8.56 -2.01
CA PRO A 429 31.55 -8.66 -2.11
C PRO A 429 32.10 -9.72 -1.15
N SER A 430 33.01 -10.57 -1.63
CA SER A 430 33.77 -11.47 -0.76
C SER A 430 34.73 -10.64 0.09
N GLN A 431 34.76 -10.88 1.40
CA GLN A 431 35.88 -10.45 2.24
C GLN A 431 37.11 -11.25 1.82
N GLY A 432 37.93 -10.70 0.91
CA GLY A 432 39.13 -11.38 0.45
C GLY A 432 40.15 -11.53 1.57
N PRO A 433 41.06 -12.53 1.52
CA PRO A 433 42.08 -12.77 2.54
C PRO A 433 43.23 -11.75 2.53
N THR A 434 43.08 -10.61 1.86
CA THR A 434 44.15 -9.63 1.65
C THR A 434 43.95 -8.43 2.55
N PHE A 435 44.77 -8.33 3.60
CA PHE A 435 44.94 -7.18 4.49
C PHE A 435 44.79 -5.83 3.76
N GLY A 436 43.57 -5.27 3.74
CA GLY A 436 43.31 -3.88 3.33
C GLY A 436 43.41 -3.51 1.85
N VAL A 437 43.76 -4.41 0.92
CA VAL A 437 43.97 -4.04 -0.51
C VAL A 437 42.79 -4.38 -1.42
N LYS A 438 41.97 -5.38 -1.08
CA LYS A 438 40.74 -5.70 -1.82
C LYS A 438 39.52 -5.29 -0.98
N GLY A 439 39.24 -3.99 -0.97
CA GLY A 439 37.96 -3.47 -0.49
C GLY A 439 36.82 -4.16 -1.22
N GLY A 440 35.76 -4.51 -0.50
CA GLY A 440 34.60 -5.17 -1.10
C GLY A 440 34.15 -4.42 -2.35
N ALA A 441 33.88 -5.15 -3.44
CA ALA A 441 33.54 -4.63 -4.75
C ALA A 441 32.20 -3.85 -4.77
N ALA A 442 32.19 -2.64 -4.22
CA ALA A 442 31.06 -1.72 -4.20
C ALA A 442 31.08 -0.71 -5.35
N GLY A 443 32.15 -0.65 -6.16
CA GLY A 443 32.36 0.36 -7.20
C GLY A 443 33.47 1.34 -6.82
N GLY A 444 33.50 2.53 -7.43
CA GLY A 444 34.49 3.58 -7.14
C GLY A 444 34.04 4.96 -7.66
N GLY A 445 34.58 6.03 -7.06
CA GLY A 445 34.19 7.40 -7.34
C GLY A 445 32.70 7.66 -7.09
N TYR A 446 32.01 8.30 -8.03
CA TYR A 446 30.56 8.51 -7.96
C TYR A 446 29.73 7.33 -8.49
N SER A 447 30.37 6.28 -9.01
CA SER A 447 29.73 5.06 -9.52
C SER A 447 29.98 3.90 -8.55
N GLN A 448 29.35 4.00 -7.38
CA GLN A 448 29.45 3.04 -6.29
C GLN A 448 28.10 2.78 -5.60
N VAL A 449 27.97 1.63 -4.93
CA VAL A 449 26.84 1.30 -4.07
C VAL A 449 27.07 1.89 -2.69
N ILE A 450 26.07 2.61 -2.22
CA ILE A 450 26.07 3.32 -0.94
C ILE A 450 24.89 2.84 -0.08
N PRO A 451 25.04 2.77 1.25
CA PRO A 451 26.27 3.03 2.02
C PRO A 451 27.25 1.85 1.92
N MET A 452 28.48 2.13 1.49
CA MET A 452 29.50 1.10 1.19
C MET A 452 29.91 0.29 2.42
N ASP A 453 29.87 0.90 3.60
CA ASP A 453 30.19 0.31 4.89
C ASP A 453 29.13 -0.68 5.38
N GLU A 454 27.86 -0.51 5.00
CA GLU A 454 26.81 -1.50 5.30
C GLU A 454 26.70 -2.60 4.24
N PHE A 455 27.20 -2.35 3.03
CA PHE A 455 27.14 -3.28 1.89
C PHE A 455 27.93 -4.59 2.13
N ASN A 456 28.82 -4.62 3.13
CA ASN A 456 29.65 -5.78 3.49
C ASN A 456 29.01 -6.74 4.52
N LEU A 457 27.76 -6.54 4.94
CA LEU A 457 27.15 -7.33 6.01
C LEU A 457 26.55 -8.66 5.50
N HIS A 458 27.21 -9.77 5.83
CA HIS A 458 26.74 -11.13 6.14
C HIS A 458 25.29 -11.58 5.77
N LEU A 459 24.79 -11.26 4.57
CA LEU A 459 23.45 -11.68 4.13
C LEU A 459 23.30 -13.19 3.94
N THR A 460 24.43 -13.90 3.78
CA THR A 460 24.51 -15.37 3.85
C THR A 460 25.56 -15.75 4.89
N GLY A 461 25.12 -16.39 5.99
CA GLY A 461 26.00 -16.81 7.09
C GLY A 461 27.14 -17.75 6.66
N ASP A 462 27.01 -18.39 5.50
CA ASP A 462 27.95 -19.39 4.99
C ASP A 462 29.33 -18.83 4.67
N ILE A 463 29.42 -17.60 4.13
CA ILE A 463 30.71 -17.00 3.77
C ILE A 463 31.49 -16.58 5.02
N HIS A 464 30.79 -16.16 6.08
CA HIS A 464 31.42 -15.86 7.36
C HIS A 464 32.04 -17.11 7.97
N ALA A 465 31.33 -18.24 7.95
CA ALA A 465 31.85 -19.52 8.45
C ALA A 465 33.08 -19.98 7.65
N VAL A 466 33.06 -19.88 6.32
CA VAL A 466 34.21 -20.22 5.46
C VAL A 466 35.39 -19.28 5.70
N THR A 467 35.15 -17.98 5.86
CA THR A 467 36.21 -16.99 6.10
C THR A 467 36.83 -17.15 7.49
N ALA A 468 36.02 -17.37 8.52
CA ALA A 468 36.48 -17.66 9.87
C ALA A 468 37.31 -18.95 9.90
N ALA A 469 36.85 -20.00 9.22
CA ALA A 469 37.60 -21.26 9.10
C ALA A 469 38.95 -21.06 8.38
N ASN A 470 38.97 -20.28 7.29
CA ASN A 470 40.20 -19.99 6.54
C ASN A 470 41.19 -19.14 7.35
N ASN A 471 40.71 -18.13 8.08
CA ASN A 471 41.55 -17.28 8.93
C ASN A 471 42.12 -18.06 10.12
N LEU A 472 41.33 -18.95 10.73
CA LEU A 472 41.80 -19.86 11.77
C LEU A 472 42.87 -20.82 11.24
N MET A 473 42.69 -21.36 10.04
CA MET A 473 43.68 -22.23 9.40
C MET A 473 44.98 -21.48 9.08
N ALA A 474 44.89 -20.27 8.51
CA ALA A 474 46.05 -19.45 8.20
C ALA A 474 46.81 -19.05 9.46
N SER A 475 46.10 -18.63 10.52
CA SER A 475 46.71 -18.32 11.82
C SER A 475 47.38 -19.55 12.42
N ALA A 476 46.78 -20.73 12.33
CA ALA A 476 47.39 -21.97 12.82
C ALA A 476 48.67 -22.34 12.06
N ILE A 477 48.73 -22.11 10.74
CA ILE A 477 49.93 -22.33 9.93
C ILE A 477 51.03 -21.32 10.31
N ASP A 478 50.67 -20.04 10.44
CA ASP A 478 51.62 -18.97 10.74
C ASP A 478 52.22 -19.14 12.15
N THR A 479 51.38 -19.45 13.14
CA THR A 479 51.84 -19.80 14.50
C THR A 479 52.79 -20.99 14.49
N ARG A 480 52.49 -22.02 13.67
CA ARG A 480 53.37 -23.18 13.53
C ARG A 480 54.72 -22.81 12.92
N LEU A 481 54.73 -22.07 11.82
CA LEU A 481 55.95 -21.61 11.16
C LEU A 481 56.79 -20.73 12.11
N PHE A 482 56.14 -19.86 12.89
CA PHE A 482 56.82 -19.04 13.88
C PHE A 482 57.48 -19.89 14.96
N HIS A 483 56.78 -20.87 15.53
CA HIS A 483 57.35 -21.73 16.57
C HIS A 483 58.46 -22.66 16.06
N GLU A 484 58.30 -23.27 14.87
CA GLU A 484 59.34 -24.10 14.24
C GLU A 484 60.58 -23.30 13.83
N SER A 485 60.42 -22.03 13.43
CA SER A 485 61.55 -21.19 13.01
C SER A 485 62.30 -20.51 14.16
N THR A 486 61.63 -20.28 15.30
CA THR A 486 62.20 -19.47 16.40
C THR A 486 62.55 -20.26 17.66
N GLN A 487 62.02 -21.47 17.84
CA GLN A 487 62.21 -22.25 19.07
C GLN A 487 62.82 -23.62 18.77
N SER A 488 63.73 -24.07 19.63
CA SER A 488 64.28 -25.42 19.53
C SER A 488 63.25 -26.46 19.99
N ASP A 489 63.34 -27.66 19.44
CA ASP A 489 62.51 -28.80 19.84
C ASP A 489 62.58 -29.04 21.36
N GLU A 490 63.75 -28.86 21.97
CA GLU A 490 63.89 -29.00 23.42
C GLU A 490 63.08 -27.96 24.20
N ALA A 491 63.03 -26.71 23.73
CA ALA A 491 62.28 -25.64 24.37
C ALA A 491 60.76 -25.87 24.24
N LEU A 492 60.29 -26.28 23.06
CA LEU A 492 58.89 -26.64 22.82
C LEU A 492 58.48 -27.87 23.63
N TYR A 493 59.34 -28.89 23.67
CA TYR A 493 59.10 -30.12 24.41
C TYR A 493 58.98 -29.90 25.92
N ARG A 494 59.84 -29.05 26.50
CA ARG A 494 59.77 -28.73 27.94
C ARG A 494 58.45 -28.07 28.34
N ARG A 495 57.82 -27.32 27.43
CA ARG A 495 56.47 -26.75 27.66
C ARG A 495 55.38 -27.80 27.49
N LEU A 496 55.58 -28.77 26.60
CA LEU A 496 54.62 -29.84 26.32
C LEU A 496 54.54 -30.85 27.47
N ALA A 497 55.70 -31.24 27.98
CA ALA A 497 55.86 -32.35 28.91
C ALA A 497 56.91 -31.98 29.97
N PRO A 498 56.49 -31.46 31.13
CA PRO A 498 57.38 -31.21 32.25
C PRO A 498 58.09 -32.50 32.67
N LYS A 499 59.42 -32.44 32.89
CA LYS A 499 60.26 -33.62 33.15
C LYS A 499 59.77 -34.49 34.33
N ASP A 500 59.10 -33.89 35.30
CA ASP A 500 58.73 -34.53 36.56
C ASP A 500 57.31 -35.10 36.58
N LYS A 501 56.61 -35.10 35.43
CA LYS A 501 55.23 -35.60 35.32
C LYS A 501 55.12 -36.68 34.24
N PRO A 502 54.39 -37.78 34.50
CA PRO A 502 54.11 -38.76 33.45
C PRO A 502 53.30 -38.14 32.33
N PHE A 503 53.41 -38.70 31.13
CA PHE A 503 52.56 -38.31 30.01
C PHE A 503 51.09 -38.50 30.37
N THR A 504 50.25 -37.52 30.03
CA THR A 504 48.79 -37.64 30.12
C THR A 504 48.27 -38.74 29.21
N GLU A 505 47.07 -39.27 29.45
CA GLU A 505 46.47 -40.30 28.59
C GLU A 505 46.41 -39.88 27.11
N VAL A 506 46.14 -38.60 26.84
CA VAL A 506 46.12 -38.05 25.48
C VAL A 506 47.51 -38.09 24.85
N GLN A 507 48.54 -37.76 25.64
CA GLN A 507 49.93 -37.82 25.19
C GLN A 507 50.39 -39.25 24.90
N GLN A 508 50.04 -40.19 25.78
CA GLN A 508 50.34 -41.61 25.58
C GLN A 508 49.67 -42.18 24.32
N ARG A 509 48.40 -41.85 24.06
CA ARG A 509 47.70 -42.29 22.82
C ARG A 509 48.35 -41.73 21.56
N ARG A 510 48.96 -40.54 21.61
CA ARG A 510 49.69 -39.95 20.47
C ARG A 510 51.09 -40.54 20.32
N LEU A 511 51.79 -40.83 21.42
CA LEU A 511 53.07 -41.54 21.42
C LEU A 511 52.94 -42.96 20.85
N GLN A 512 51.85 -43.67 21.18
CA GLN A 512 51.55 -44.99 20.62
C GLN A 512 51.42 -44.97 19.08
N LYS A 513 50.89 -43.88 18.50
CA LYS A 513 50.82 -43.72 17.03
C LYS A 513 52.20 -43.57 16.38
N LEU A 514 53.19 -43.12 17.14
CA LEU A 514 54.60 -43.05 16.74
C LEU A 514 55.38 -44.34 17.07
N GLY A 515 54.72 -45.36 17.63
CA GLY A 515 55.37 -46.60 18.06
C GLY A 515 56.18 -46.46 19.36
N ILE A 516 55.96 -45.39 20.13
CA ILE A 516 56.70 -45.10 21.36
C ILE A 516 55.87 -45.55 22.57
N ASP A 517 56.38 -46.53 23.33
CA ASP A 517 55.77 -47.02 24.59
C ASP A 517 56.60 -46.59 25.81
N LYS A 518 56.73 -45.28 25.99
CA LYS A 518 57.48 -44.66 27.10
C LYS A 518 56.52 -43.86 27.97
N LYS A 519 56.69 -43.93 29.28
CA LYS A 519 55.73 -43.37 30.26
C LYS A 519 56.20 -42.04 30.83
N MET A 520 57.51 -41.81 30.86
CA MET A 520 58.08 -40.57 31.38
C MET A 520 58.69 -39.71 30.26
N PRO A 521 58.54 -38.37 30.33
CA PRO A 521 59.17 -37.45 29.38
C PRO A 521 60.69 -37.55 29.33
N SER A 522 61.33 -37.93 30.44
CA SER A 522 62.78 -38.12 30.52
C SER A 522 63.31 -39.34 29.74
N GLU A 523 62.42 -40.24 29.29
CA GLU A 523 62.80 -41.49 28.62
C GLU A 523 62.93 -41.32 27.10
N LEU A 524 62.46 -40.20 26.52
CA LEU A 524 62.49 -39.98 25.09
C LEU A 524 63.90 -39.64 24.57
N THR A 525 64.26 -40.20 23.42
CA THR A 525 65.47 -39.79 22.68
C THR A 525 65.27 -38.45 21.99
N ALA A 526 66.35 -37.78 21.57
CA ALA A 526 66.25 -36.51 20.85
C ALA A 526 65.40 -36.60 19.56
N GLU A 527 65.46 -37.74 18.87
CA GLU A 527 64.66 -38.01 17.67
C GLU A 527 63.17 -38.20 18.00
N GLU A 528 62.86 -38.94 19.07
CA GLU A 528 61.49 -39.09 19.56
C GLU A 528 60.92 -37.76 20.09
N VAL A 529 61.76 -36.91 20.69
CA VAL A 529 61.41 -35.54 21.10
C VAL A 529 61.08 -34.68 19.87
N SER A 530 61.85 -34.76 18.79
CA SER A 530 61.54 -34.02 17.55
C SER A 530 60.22 -34.48 16.93
N ASN A 531 60.01 -35.81 16.87
CA ASN A 531 58.78 -36.40 16.33
C ASN A 531 57.53 -36.04 17.15
N ILE A 532 57.63 -36.02 18.50
CA ILE A 532 56.50 -35.60 19.33
C ILE A 532 56.29 -34.09 19.24
N VAL A 533 57.33 -33.26 19.20
CA VAL A 533 57.17 -31.81 19.03
C VAL A 533 56.47 -31.51 17.70
N GLY A 534 56.88 -32.14 16.60
CA GLY A 534 56.26 -31.99 15.28
C GLY A 534 54.77 -32.35 15.23
N LEU A 535 54.28 -33.22 16.12
CA LEU A 535 52.86 -33.53 16.28
C LEU A 535 52.07 -32.47 17.09
N TYR A 536 52.75 -31.67 17.91
CA TYR A 536 52.11 -30.77 18.88
C TYR A 536 52.36 -29.29 18.64
N VAL A 537 53.18 -28.90 17.65
CA VAL A 537 53.37 -27.48 17.31
C VAL A 537 52.06 -26.78 16.97
N GLN A 538 51.00 -27.50 16.56
CA GLN A 538 49.67 -26.90 16.38
C GLN A 538 48.99 -26.40 17.67
N PHE A 539 49.48 -26.76 18.87
CA PHE A 539 48.86 -26.46 20.17
C PHE A 539 49.64 -25.45 21.02
N PHE A 540 50.78 -24.96 20.52
CA PHE A 540 51.53 -23.85 21.09
C PHE A 540 51.15 -22.57 20.38
#